data_AF-A0A060CDA3-F1
#
_entry.id   AF-A0A060CDA3-F1
#
_cell.length_a   1.000
_cell.length_b   1.000
_cell.length_c   1.000
_cell.angle_alpha   90.00
_cell.angle_beta   90.00
_cell.angle_gamma   90.00
#
_symmetry.space_group_name_H-M   'P 1'
#
loop_
_entity.id
_entity.type
_entity.pdbx_description
1 polymer ?
#
loop_
_entity_poly.entity_id
_entity_poly.type
_entity_poly.pdbx_seq_one_letter_code
_entity_poly.pdbx_strand_id
1 'polypeptide(L)'
;QIYQSGNAIGIHSYSHDYKKIYTSPQAYTGELLQTEQLIYDIIHVRPVISRAPGGTSGHFTPAFWKAINDIGYIEVGWNALTGDGRWYRKTASKEVENL
;
A
#
# COMPACT_ATOMS: atom_id res chain seq x y z
N GLN A 1 5.98 -6.73 17.23
CA GLN A 1 5.29 -8.02 16.95
C GLN A 1 5.39 -8.42 15.48
N ILE A 2 4.72 -7.76 14.52
CA ILE A 2 4.69 -8.19 13.10
C ILE A 2 6.08 -8.36 12.47
N TYR A 3 6.96 -7.35 12.60
CA TYR A 3 8.32 -7.42 12.06
C TYR A 3 9.19 -8.44 12.80
N GLN A 4 9.10 -8.46 14.13
CA GLN A 4 9.85 -9.40 14.99
C GLN A 4 9.52 -10.87 14.72
N SER A 5 8.31 -11.18 14.22
CA SER A 5 7.94 -12.53 13.81
C SER A 5 8.39 -12.88 12.38
N GLY A 6 9.26 -12.08 11.77
CA GLY A 6 9.86 -12.36 10.46
C GLY A 6 9.06 -11.90 9.24
N ASN A 7 7.97 -11.14 9.42
CA ASN A 7 7.18 -10.65 8.29
C ASN A 7 7.79 -9.38 7.68
N ALA A 8 7.61 -9.22 6.37
CA ALA A 8 7.86 -7.95 5.70
C ALA A 8 6.83 -6.89 6.13
N ILE A 9 7.28 -5.64 6.22
CA ILE A 9 6.41 -4.47 6.41
C ILE A 9 6.39 -3.69 5.11
N GLY A 10 5.19 -3.30 4.67
CA GLY A 10 4.98 -2.46 3.49
C GLY A 10 4.17 -1.22 3.82
N ILE A 11 4.23 -0.23 2.92
CA ILE A 11 3.54 1.05 3.07
C ILE A 11 2.17 0.99 2.39
N HIS A 12 1.14 1.54 3.04
CA HIS A 12 -0.22 1.61 2.49
C HIS A 12 -0.83 3.01 2.58
N SER A 13 -0.02 4.05 2.32
CA SER A 13 -0.28 5.47 2.65
C SER A 13 -0.36 5.76 4.15
N TYR A 14 -0.35 7.05 4.50
CA TYR A 14 -0.46 7.51 5.87
C TYR A 14 -1.93 7.75 6.23
N SER A 15 -2.68 8.43 5.37
CA SER A 15 -4.05 8.88 5.66
C SER A 15 -5.14 8.02 5.02
N HIS A 16 -4.81 7.22 4.00
CA HIS A 16 -5.78 6.47 3.20
C HIS A 16 -6.89 7.36 2.58
N ASP A 17 -6.59 8.64 2.30
CA ASP A 17 -7.53 9.62 1.72
C ASP A 17 -7.26 9.81 0.22
N TYR A 18 -8.15 9.26 -0.58
CA TYR A 18 -8.00 9.18 -2.04
C TYR A 18 -7.99 10.57 -2.67
N LYS A 19 -8.71 11.53 -2.06
CA LYS A 19 -8.78 12.92 -2.54
C LYS A 19 -7.50 13.69 -2.27
N LYS A 20 -6.60 13.17 -1.44
CA LYS A 20 -5.27 13.75 -1.17
C LYS A 20 -4.20 13.00 -1.94
N ILE A 21 -4.11 11.69 -1.73
CA ILE A 21 -2.98 10.88 -2.20
C ILE A 21 -2.90 10.78 -3.73
N TYR A 22 -4.02 10.85 -4.45
CA TYR A 22 -4.04 10.71 -5.92
C TYR A 22 -4.12 12.04 -6.68
N THR A 23 -3.91 13.17 -6.00
CA THR A 23 -3.93 14.48 -6.66
C THR A 23 -2.69 14.74 -7.52
N SER A 24 -1.55 14.15 -7.17
CA SER A 24 -0.31 14.23 -7.93
C SER A 24 0.68 13.13 -7.50
N PRO A 25 1.70 12.82 -8.33
CA PRO A 25 2.78 11.91 -7.91
C PRO A 25 3.49 12.37 -6.63
N GLN A 26 3.65 13.69 -6.44
CA GLN A 26 4.27 14.26 -5.24
C GLN A 26 3.41 14.08 -3.99
N ALA A 27 2.08 14.21 -4.12
CA ALA A 27 1.18 13.94 -3.01
C ALA A 27 1.26 12.47 -2.58
N TYR A 28 1.30 11.56 -3.56
CA TYR A 28 1.44 10.13 -3.29
C TYR A 28 2.79 9.78 -2.63
N THR A 29 3.91 10.23 -3.20
CA THR A 29 5.23 9.93 -2.64
C THR A 29 5.46 10.64 -1.30
N GLY A 30 4.86 11.81 -1.08
CA GLY A 30 4.88 12.49 0.23
C GLY A 30 4.23 11.66 1.33
N GLU A 31 3.03 11.12 1.09
CA GLU A 31 2.34 10.21 2.02
C GLU A 31 3.11 8.90 2.25
N LEU A 32 3.73 8.38 1.18
CA LEU A 32 4.59 7.20 1.25
C LEU A 32 5.78 7.45 2.19
N LEU A 33 6.55 8.52 1.96
CA LEU A 33 7.72 8.85 2.78
C LEU A 33 7.35 9.24 4.23
N GLN A 34 6.20 9.88 4.43
CA GLN A 34 5.68 10.15 5.77
C GLN A 34 5.41 8.84 6.54
N THR A 35 4.80 7.86 5.87
CA THR A 35 4.52 6.54 6.47
C THR A 35 5.81 5.76 6.72
N GLU A 36 6.75 5.80 5.76
CA GLU A 36 8.06 5.17 5.90
C GLU A 36 8.81 5.70 7.13
N GLN A 37 8.86 7.02 7.31
CA GLN A 37 9.56 7.62 8.44
C GLN A 37 8.96 7.17 9.77
N LEU A 38 7.63 7.13 9.89
CA LEU A 38 6.96 6.60 11.09
C LEU A 38 7.29 5.13 11.34
N ILE A 39 7.32 4.30 10.29
CA ILE A 39 7.71 2.89 10.42
C ILE A 39 9.16 2.80 10.90
N TYR A 40 10.07 3.56 10.31
CA TYR A 40 11.49 3.58 10.69
C TYR A 40 11.68 4.01 12.15
N ASP A 41 10.93 4.98 12.63
CA ASP A 41 11.03 5.43 14.03
C ASP A 41 10.58 4.34 15.03
N ILE A 42 9.71 3.41 14.60
CA ILE A 42 9.18 2.32 15.45
C ILE A 42 10.05 1.06 15.39
N ILE A 43 10.48 0.64 14.20
CA ILE A 43 11.17 -0.65 14.00
C ILE A 43 12.61 -0.52 13.48
N HIS A 44 13.09 0.70 13.24
CA HIS A 44 14.43 1.02 12.75
C HIS A 44 14.81 0.36 11.43
N VAL A 45 13.80 0.01 10.61
CA VAL A 45 13.93 -0.60 9.29
C VAL A 45 13.07 0.19 8.31
N ARG A 46 13.64 0.54 7.15
CA ARG A 46 12.93 1.24 6.08
C ARG A 46 12.29 0.19 5.14
N PRO A 47 10.96 0.16 5.01
CA PRO A 47 10.30 -0.70 4.04
C PRO A 47 10.63 -0.25 2.61
N VAL A 48 10.66 -1.18 1.66
CA VAL A 48 10.94 -0.89 0.23
C VAL A 48 9.76 -1.21 -0.69
N ILE A 49 8.70 -1.78 -0.12
CA ILE A 49 7.48 -2.16 -0.83
C ILE A 49 6.32 -1.24 -0.42
N SER A 50 5.51 -0.83 -1.39
CA SER A 50 4.27 -0.10 -1.19
C SER A 50 3.10 -0.81 -1.84
N ARG A 51 1.89 -0.51 -1.35
CA ARG A 51 0.63 -0.84 -2.00
C ARG A 51 -0.30 0.36 -1.93
N ALA A 52 -0.84 0.79 -3.06
CA ALA A 52 -1.71 1.94 -3.18
C ALA A 52 -3.10 1.63 -2.58
N PRO A 53 -3.70 2.53 -1.77
CA PRO A 53 -5.08 2.42 -1.32
C PRO A 53 -6.08 2.21 -2.46
N GLY A 54 -6.78 1.08 -2.48
CA GLY A 54 -7.71 0.73 -3.57
C GLY A 54 -7.04 0.26 -4.86
N GLY A 55 -5.71 0.13 -4.85
CA GLY A 55 -4.93 -0.30 -6.01
C GLY A 55 -4.60 0.83 -6.97
N THR A 56 -3.82 0.48 -7.99
CA THR A 56 -3.27 1.46 -8.94
C THR A 56 -4.19 1.72 -10.13
N SER A 57 -5.14 0.82 -10.41
CA SER A 57 -6.06 0.91 -11.54
C SER A 57 -6.93 2.16 -11.45
N GLY A 58 -6.91 2.98 -12.49
CA GLY A 58 -7.67 4.25 -12.56
C GLY A 58 -7.04 5.43 -11.80
N HIS A 59 -5.94 5.20 -11.07
CA HIS A 59 -5.24 6.25 -10.32
C HIS A 59 -3.83 6.51 -10.85
N PHE A 60 -3.05 5.46 -11.13
CA PHE A 60 -1.66 5.61 -11.52
C PHE A 60 -1.50 5.91 -13.01
N THR A 61 -0.93 7.07 -13.30
CA THR A 61 -0.37 7.40 -14.61
C THR A 61 1.13 7.01 -14.67
N PRO A 62 1.79 7.04 -15.84
CA PRO A 62 3.24 6.80 -15.92
C PRO A 62 4.07 7.70 -14.99
N ALA A 63 3.58 8.90 -14.66
CA ALA A 63 4.26 9.81 -13.74
C ALA A 63 4.26 9.30 -12.29
N PHE A 64 3.20 8.62 -11.83
CA PHE A 64 3.17 8.00 -10.50
C PHE A 64 4.17 6.86 -10.41
N TRP A 65 4.16 5.96 -11.41
CA TRP A 65 5.12 4.87 -11.49
C TRP A 65 6.56 5.37 -11.49
N LYS A 66 6.86 6.40 -12.30
CA LYS A 66 8.19 7.02 -12.32
C LYS A 66 8.55 7.58 -10.95
N ALA A 67 7.66 8.35 -10.32
CA ALA A 67 7.94 8.99 -9.03
C ALA A 67 8.28 7.98 -7.92
N ILE A 68 7.59 6.84 -7.87
CA ILE A 68 7.85 5.77 -6.88
C ILE A 68 9.16 5.05 -7.19
N ASN A 69 9.42 4.72 -8.46
CA ASN A 69 10.66 4.06 -8.86
C ASN A 69 11.88 4.96 -8.63
N ASP A 70 11.77 6.27 -8.88
CA ASP A 70 12.85 7.24 -8.69
C ASP A 70 13.29 7.33 -7.22
N ILE A 71 12.38 7.07 -6.26
CA ILE A 71 12.69 7.04 -4.83
C ILE A 71 13.02 5.62 -4.31
N GLY A 72 13.12 4.63 -5.20
CA GLY A 72 13.60 3.28 -4.87
C GLY A 72 12.55 2.31 -4.33
N TYR A 73 11.25 2.60 -4.51
CA TYR A 73 10.17 1.76 -4.00
C TYR A 73 9.57 0.86 -5.07
N ILE A 74 9.03 -0.28 -4.63
CA ILE A 74 8.30 -1.24 -5.48
C ILE A 74 6.83 -1.21 -5.08
N GLU A 75 5.97 -0.87 -6.04
CA GLU A 75 4.53 -0.88 -5.86
C GLU A 75 3.94 -2.27 -6.23
N VAL A 76 3.26 -2.92 -5.27
CA VAL A 76 2.82 -4.32 -5.36
C VAL A 76 1.29 -4.43 -5.37
N GLY A 77 0.75 -4.84 -6.50
CA GLY A 77 -0.68 -5.17 -6.67
C GLY A 77 -1.08 -6.53 -6.10
N TRP A 78 -2.19 -7.07 -6.61
CA TRP A 78 -2.71 -8.41 -6.32
C TRP A 78 -3.44 -8.97 -7.56
N ASN A 79 -3.57 -10.29 -7.63
CA ASN A 79 -4.23 -11.00 -8.73
C ASN A 79 -5.26 -12.06 -8.27
N ALA A 80 -5.40 -12.27 -6.96
CA ALA A 80 -6.42 -13.10 -6.33
C ALA A 80 -7.17 -12.26 -5.27
N LEU A 81 -8.48 -12.50 -5.11
CA LEU A 81 -9.37 -11.67 -4.30
C LEU A 81 -10.24 -12.54 -3.38
N THR A 82 -9.97 -12.50 -2.08
CA THR A 82 -10.81 -13.12 -1.03
C THR A 82 -12.19 -12.45 -0.95
N GLY A 83 -12.25 -11.14 -1.21
CA GLY A 83 -13.48 -10.33 -1.15
C GLY A 83 -13.85 -9.84 0.24
N ASP A 84 -12.93 -9.92 1.20
CA ASP A 84 -12.99 -9.34 2.55
C ASP A 84 -12.99 -7.80 2.55
N GLY A 85 -12.42 -7.18 1.51
CA GLY A 85 -12.41 -5.72 1.32
C GLY A 85 -13.73 -5.14 0.79
N ARG A 86 -14.81 -5.91 0.72
CA ARG A 86 -16.13 -5.42 0.25
C ARG A 86 -16.93 -4.82 1.40
N TRP A 87 -17.90 -3.95 1.05
CA TRP A 87 -18.76 -3.27 2.03
C TRP A 87 -19.66 -4.23 2.83
N TYR A 88 -19.93 -5.44 2.30
CA TYR A 88 -20.63 -6.50 3.02
C TYR A 88 -19.65 -7.60 3.44
N ARG A 89 -19.88 -8.17 4.62
CA ARG A 89 -19.04 -9.26 5.16
C ARG A 89 -19.33 -10.58 4.46
N LYS A 90 -18.26 -11.35 4.23
CA LYS A 90 -18.33 -12.76 3.85
C LYS A 90 -18.01 -13.62 5.06
N THR A 91 -18.37 -14.90 5.00
CA THR A 91 -17.88 -15.88 5.99
C THR A 91 -16.46 -16.27 5.64
N ALA A 92 -15.69 -16.72 6.62
CA ALA A 92 -14.33 -17.23 6.40
C ALA A 92 -14.31 -18.35 5.34
N SER A 93 -15.26 -19.30 5.39
CA SER A 93 -15.42 -20.35 4.37
C SER A 93 -15.60 -19.75 2.98
N LYS A 94 -16.41 -18.70 2.85
CA LYS A 94 -16.66 -18.06 1.57
C LYS A 94 -15.44 -17.30 1.04
N GLU A 95 -14.62 -16.73 1.91
CA GLU A 95 -13.37 -16.07 1.53
C GLU A 95 -12.34 -17.05 0.98
N VAL A 96 -12.21 -18.23 1.60
CA VAL A 96 -11.37 -19.33 1.13
C VAL A 96 -11.82 -19.85 -0.24
N GLU A 97 -13.13 -20.01 -0.46
CA GLU A 97 -13.68 -20.42 -1.76
C GLU A 97 -13.43 -19.45 -2.92
N ASN A 98 -13.09 -18.18 -2.64
CA ASN A 98 -12.86 -17.19 -3.70
C ASN A 98 -11.42 -17.20 -4.24
N LEU A 99 -10.50 -17.92 -3.57
CA LEU A 99 -9.11 -18.11 -3.98
C LEU A 99 -8.99 -19.31 -4.92
#